data_AF-A0A914DV55-F1
#
_entry.id   AF-A0A914DV55-F1
#
_cell.length_a   1.000
_cell.length_b   1.000
_cell.length_c   1.000
_cell.angle_alpha   90.00
_cell.angle_beta   90.00
_cell.angle_gamma   90.00
#
_symmetry.space_group_name_H-M   'P 1'
#
loop_
_entity.id
_entity.type
_entity.pdbx_description
1 polymer ?
#
loop_
_entity_poly.entity_id
_entity_poly.type
_entity_poly.pdbx_seq_one_letter_code
_entity_poly.pdbx_strand_id
1 'polypeptide(L)'
;MHCQNSKKASIILKPSQGHFENYNFGDDLHIGIESNNCVYSFWNNGIEVDSLDQWKYSIIVLPLSIDNIDSHLSNFISMNNYRFQAVCYLENEWNCFDFVIEFMLFLGYKKRTKEEFLKEIMSDVSDLLFKIGKS
;
A
#
# COMPACT_ATOMS: atom_id res chain seq x y z
N MET A 1 -34.72 2.92 2.11
CA MET A 1 -33.52 2.21 1.59
C MET A 1 -32.34 3.15 1.68
N HIS A 2 -31.45 2.96 2.65
CA HIS A 2 -30.14 3.61 2.63
C HIS A 2 -29.22 2.70 1.81
N CYS A 3 -28.94 3.08 0.56
CA CYS A 3 -27.79 2.52 -0.15
C CYS A 3 -26.56 3.07 0.56
N GLN A 4 -25.94 2.27 1.43
CA GLN A 4 -24.57 2.52 1.83
C GLN A 4 -23.73 2.39 0.56
N ASN A 5 -23.29 3.52 0.00
CA ASN A 5 -22.27 3.49 -1.03
C ASN A 5 -21.01 2.90 -0.38
N SER A 6 -20.67 1.65 -0.71
CA SER A 6 -19.40 1.09 -0.31
C SER A 6 -18.30 1.99 -0.90
N LYS A 7 -17.61 2.70 -0.02
CA LYS A 7 -16.44 3.49 -0.44
C LYS A 7 -15.37 2.50 -0.87
N LYS A 8 -14.77 2.77 -2.02
CA LYS A 8 -13.67 1.96 -2.55
C LYS A 8 -12.36 2.52 -2.00
N ALA A 9 -11.50 1.63 -1.56
CA ALA A 9 -10.10 1.91 -1.30
C ALA A 9 -9.26 0.93 -2.12
N SER A 10 -7.97 1.20 -2.23
CA SER A 10 -7.05 0.28 -2.91
C SER A 10 -5.72 0.25 -2.19
N ILE A 11 -5.05 -0.90 -2.20
CA ILE A 11 -3.61 -0.94 -1.98
C ILE A 11 -2.97 -0.59 -3.31
N ILE A 12 -2.10 0.40 -3.29
CA ILE A 12 -1.41 0.90 -4.47
C ILE A 12 0.11 0.81 -4.30
N LEU A 13 0.80 0.65 -5.41
CA LEU A 13 2.24 0.45 -5.48
C LEU A 13 2.83 1.37 -6.56
N LYS A 14 3.97 1.99 -6.27
CA LYS A 14 4.73 2.77 -7.26
C LYS A 14 6.23 2.51 -7.12
N PRO A 15 7.03 2.72 -8.17
CA PRO A 15 8.47 2.88 -8.02
C PRO A 15 8.78 4.03 -7.06
N SER A 16 9.81 3.87 -6.24
CA SER A 16 10.31 4.94 -5.38
C SER A 16 10.81 6.12 -6.23
N GLN A 17 11.29 5.86 -7.45
CA GLN A 17 11.72 6.87 -8.42
C GLN A 17 11.09 6.62 -9.80
N GLY A 18 10.60 7.67 -10.46
CA GLY A 18 10.10 7.59 -11.84
C GLY A 18 8.74 6.91 -11.99
N HIS A 19 8.64 5.98 -12.94
CA HIS A 19 7.43 5.23 -13.32
C HIS A 19 7.79 3.81 -13.76
N PHE A 20 6.81 2.89 -13.84
CA PHE A 20 7.07 1.49 -14.17
C PHE A 20 7.73 1.26 -15.55
N GLU A 21 7.55 2.18 -16.51
CA GLU A 21 8.29 2.12 -17.79
C GLU A 21 9.79 2.44 -17.65
N ASN A 22 10.26 2.94 -16.50
CA ASN A 22 11.69 3.14 -16.21
C ASN A 22 12.20 2.20 -15.11
N TYR A 23 11.30 1.46 -14.47
CA TYR A 23 11.60 0.49 -13.43
C TYR A 23 12.41 -0.69 -13.99
N ASN A 24 13.41 -1.13 -13.22
CA ASN A 24 14.16 -2.36 -13.42
C ASN A 24 13.93 -3.30 -12.24
N PHE A 25 14.07 -4.61 -12.47
CA PHE A 25 13.98 -5.58 -11.39
C PHE A 25 15.03 -5.31 -10.30
N GLY A 26 14.56 -5.14 -9.06
CA GLY A 26 15.39 -4.83 -7.91
C GLY A 26 15.40 -3.34 -7.53
N ASP A 27 14.81 -2.46 -8.34
CA ASP A 27 14.60 -1.06 -7.95
C ASP A 27 13.61 -0.99 -6.77
N ASP A 28 13.77 0.03 -5.93
CA ASP A 28 12.92 0.21 -4.77
C ASP A 28 11.47 0.55 -5.15
N LEU A 29 10.54 -0.05 -4.41
CA LEU A 29 9.11 0.17 -4.54
C LEU A 29 8.55 0.79 -3.26
N HIS A 30 7.53 1.63 -3.41
CA HIS A 30 6.77 2.21 -2.30
C HIS A 30 5.31 1.82 -2.39
N ILE A 31 4.72 1.43 -1.27
CA ILE A 31 3.35 0.90 -1.19
C ILE A 31 2.52 1.69 -0.18
N GLY A 32 1.24 1.86 -0.47
CA GLY A 32 0.33 2.63 0.36
C GLY A 32 -1.12 2.20 0.22
N ILE A 33 -1.96 2.72 1.11
CA ILE A 33 -3.42 2.51 1.13
C ILE A 33 -4.06 3.78 0.60
N GLU A 34 -4.66 3.71 -0.60
CA GLU A 34 -5.44 4.78 -1.19
C GLU A 34 -6.87 4.73 -0.68
N SER A 35 -7.37 5.86 -0.18
CA SER A 35 -8.79 6.06 0.09
C SER A 35 -9.16 7.54 0.01
N ASN A 36 -10.26 7.85 -0.67
CA ASN A 36 -10.76 9.22 -0.90
C ASN A 36 -9.69 10.19 -1.43
N ASN A 37 -8.88 9.76 -2.41
CA ASN A 37 -7.78 10.55 -3.00
C ASN A 37 -6.64 10.88 -2.02
N CYS A 38 -6.60 10.24 -0.86
CA CYS A 38 -5.46 10.29 0.06
C CYS A 38 -4.75 8.94 0.03
N VAL A 39 -3.43 8.96 0.16
CA VAL A 39 -2.61 7.75 0.26
C VAL A 39 -1.90 7.74 1.61
N TYR A 40 -2.14 6.68 2.37
CA TYR A 40 -1.53 6.45 3.66
C TYR A 40 -0.37 5.47 3.49
N SER A 41 0.82 5.87 3.92
CA SER A 41 2.01 5.01 3.85
C SER A 41 2.89 5.20 5.09
N PHE A 42 3.81 4.29 5.34
CA PHE A 42 4.78 4.41 6.42
C PHE A 42 6.17 4.65 5.85
N TRP A 43 6.80 5.74 6.29
CA TRP A 43 8.11 6.17 5.80
C TRP A 43 8.97 6.75 6.93
N ASN A 44 9.97 7.55 6.58
CA ASN A 44 10.95 8.10 7.51
C ASN A 44 10.37 9.09 8.53
N ASN A 45 9.20 9.70 8.30
CA ASN A 45 8.53 10.59 9.26
C ASN A 45 7.41 9.91 10.05
N GLY A 46 7.25 8.59 9.93
CA GLY A 46 6.11 7.88 10.50
C GLY A 46 5.04 7.60 9.45
N ILE A 47 3.78 7.55 9.88
CA ILE A 47 2.64 7.45 8.96
C ILE A 47 2.49 8.79 8.23
N GLU A 48 2.64 8.75 6.92
CA GLU A 48 2.50 9.88 6.02
C GLU A 48 1.15 9.79 5.29
N VAL A 49 0.57 10.97 5.01
CA VAL A 49 -0.67 11.11 4.25
C VAL A 49 -0.39 12.04 3.09
N ASP A 50 -0.35 11.48 1.89
CA ASP A 50 -0.13 12.20 0.65
C ASP A 50 -1.43 12.34 -0.14
N SER A 51 -1.47 13.28 -1.08
CA SER A 51 -2.49 13.27 -2.12
C SER A 51 -2.22 12.16 -3.15
N LEU A 52 -3.27 11.68 -3.82
CA LEU A 52 -3.14 10.73 -4.92
C LEU A 52 -2.25 11.26 -6.06
N ASP A 53 -2.21 12.58 -6.28
CA ASP A 53 -1.35 13.21 -7.29
C ASP A 53 0.14 13.03 -7.00
N GLN A 54 0.54 13.02 -5.71
CA GLN A 54 1.91 12.70 -5.30
C GLN A 54 2.27 11.23 -5.55
N TRP A 55 1.26 10.37 -5.68
CA TRP A 55 1.37 8.95 -6.00
C TRP A 55 1.12 8.65 -7.47
N LYS A 56 1.28 9.65 -8.36
CA LYS A 56 1.22 9.46 -9.81
C LYS A 56 2.05 8.24 -10.25
N TYR A 57 1.55 7.55 -11.27
CA TYR A 57 2.12 6.31 -11.81
C TYR A 57 2.06 5.09 -10.87
N SER A 58 1.34 5.19 -9.75
CA SER A 58 0.99 4.02 -8.97
C SER A 58 0.05 3.09 -9.74
N ILE A 59 0.19 1.80 -9.52
CA ILE A 59 -0.78 0.78 -9.93
C ILE A 59 -1.60 0.31 -8.73
N ILE A 60 -2.81 -0.16 -8.98
CA ILE A 60 -3.61 -0.87 -7.98
C ILE A 60 -3.12 -2.31 -7.93
N VAL A 61 -2.64 -2.74 -6.77
CA VAL A 61 -2.26 -4.15 -6.51
C VAL A 61 -3.39 -4.92 -5.84
N LEU A 62 -4.22 -4.26 -5.03
CA LEU A 62 -5.39 -4.89 -4.43
C LEU A 62 -6.54 -3.89 -4.28
N PRO A 63 -7.66 -4.06 -5.01
CA PRO A 63 -8.87 -3.30 -4.72
C PRO A 63 -9.50 -3.77 -3.40
N LEU A 64 -9.86 -2.83 -2.53
CA LEU A 64 -10.54 -3.09 -1.27
C LEU A 64 -12.00 -2.62 -1.38
N SER A 65 -12.93 -3.57 -1.30
CA SER A 65 -14.37 -3.29 -1.28
C SER A 65 -14.93 -3.62 0.10
N ILE A 66 -14.63 -2.76 1.07
CA ILE A 66 -15.02 -2.91 2.47
C ILE A 66 -15.87 -1.70 2.87
N ASP A 67 -17.01 -1.95 3.51
CA ASP A 67 -17.87 -0.88 4.01
C ASP A 67 -17.14 -0.07 5.09
N ASN A 68 -17.29 1.25 5.06
CA ASN A 68 -16.66 2.17 6.01
C ASN A 68 -15.13 2.03 6.11
N ILE A 69 -14.46 1.75 4.99
CA ILE A 69 -13.00 1.56 4.95
C ILE A 69 -12.20 2.73 5.57
N ASP A 70 -12.69 3.97 5.41
CA ASP A 70 -12.11 5.16 6.05
C ASP A 70 -12.06 5.03 7.57
N SER A 71 -13.17 4.56 8.17
CA SER A 71 -13.28 4.38 9.62
C SER A 71 -12.36 3.25 10.09
N HIS A 72 -12.25 2.17 9.32
CA HIS A 72 -11.30 1.10 9.61
C HIS A 72 -9.84 1.59 9.55
N LEU A 73 -9.49 2.39 8.54
CA LEU A 73 -8.15 2.96 8.40
C LEU A 73 -7.83 3.93 9.53
N SER A 74 -8.76 4.83 9.86
CA SER A 74 -8.61 5.75 10.99
C SER A 74 -8.46 5.01 12.32
N ASN A 75 -9.25 3.96 12.56
CA ASN A 75 -9.12 3.15 13.77
C ASN A 75 -7.80 2.38 13.81
N PHE A 76 -7.38 1.78 12.69
CA PHE A 76 -6.11 1.08 12.60
C PHE A 76 -4.94 2.01 12.93
N ILE A 77 -4.90 3.20 12.32
CA ILE A 77 -3.88 4.22 12.58
C ILE A 77 -3.91 4.63 14.04
N SER A 78 -5.09 4.97 14.58
CA SER A 78 -5.24 5.34 16.00
C SER A 78 -4.71 4.27 16.96
N MET A 79 -4.98 2.99 16.67
CA MET A 79 -4.59 1.88 17.52
C MET A 79 -3.13 1.51 17.38
N ASN A 80 -2.51 1.75 16.23
CA ASN A 80 -1.15 1.29 15.91
C ASN A 80 -0.14 2.43 15.73
N ASN A 81 -0.52 3.69 15.89
CA ASN A 81 0.36 4.86 15.68
C ASN A 81 1.70 4.74 16.44
N TYR A 82 1.68 4.18 17.65
CA TYR A 82 2.89 3.98 18.45
C TYR A 82 3.90 3.02 17.83
N ARG A 83 3.47 2.11 16.93
CA ARG A 83 4.31 1.15 16.21
C ARG A 83 4.87 1.71 14.90
N PHE A 84 4.25 2.77 14.38
CA PHE A 84 4.57 3.38 13.09
C PHE A 84 5.05 4.83 13.27
N GLN A 85 5.87 5.05 14.30
CA GLN A 85 6.58 6.30 14.49
C GLN A 85 7.85 6.32 13.63
N ALA A 86 8.33 7.52 13.28
CA ALA A 86 9.57 7.72 12.52
C ALA A 86 10.76 6.89 13.05
N VAL A 87 10.92 6.88 14.38
CA VAL A 87 12.01 6.16 15.08
C VAL A 87 11.91 4.63 14.96
N CYS A 88 10.76 4.11 14.57
CA CYS A 88 10.53 2.68 14.37
C CYS A 88 10.76 2.24 12.92
N TYR A 89 10.98 3.17 11.99
CA TYR A 89 11.18 2.82 10.58
C TYR A 89 12.52 2.11 10.39
N LEU A 90 12.46 0.90 9.83
CA LEU A 90 13.60 0.08 9.48
C LEU A 90 13.41 -0.42 8.05
N GLU A 91 14.20 0.10 7.11
CA GLU A 91 14.03 -0.10 5.66
C GLU A 91 13.82 -1.58 5.26
N ASN A 92 14.51 -2.52 5.90
CA ASN A 92 14.40 -3.95 5.58
C ASN A 92 13.43 -4.72 6.49
N GLU A 93 13.19 -4.25 7.72
CA GLU A 93 12.52 -5.02 8.79
C GLU A 93 11.11 -4.51 9.14
N TRP A 94 10.91 -3.20 9.07
CA TRP A 94 9.66 -2.54 9.47
C TRP A 94 9.45 -1.29 8.61
N ASN A 95 8.78 -1.45 7.47
CA ASN A 95 8.65 -0.41 6.45
C ASN A 95 7.21 -0.30 5.91
N CYS A 96 7.02 0.39 4.78
CA CYS A 96 5.71 0.60 4.15
C CYS A 96 4.95 -0.69 3.83
N PHE A 97 5.64 -1.80 3.51
CA PHE A 97 4.99 -3.10 3.29
C PHE A 97 4.43 -3.67 4.59
N ASP A 98 5.15 -3.55 5.70
CA ASP A 98 4.70 -4.02 7.01
C ASP A 98 3.47 -3.24 7.48
N PHE A 99 3.41 -1.93 7.20
CA PHE A 99 2.23 -1.11 7.45
C PHE A 99 0.99 -1.63 6.71
N VAL A 100 1.13 -1.96 5.41
CA VAL A 100 0.04 -2.51 4.60
C VAL A 100 -0.37 -3.91 5.08
N ILE A 101 0.59 -4.79 5.39
CA ILE A 101 0.33 -6.16 5.86
C ILE A 101 -0.43 -6.13 7.20
N GLU A 102 -0.02 -5.28 8.14
CA GLU A 102 -0.69 -5.12 9.44
C GLU A 102 -2.11 -4.56 9.28
N PHE A 103 -2.32 -3.63 8.33
CA PHE A 103 -3.66 -3.15 8.02
C PHE A 103 -4.55 -4.24 7.42
N MET A 104 -4.03 -5.04 6.49
CA MET A 104 -4.76 -6.18 5.94
C MET A 104 -5.11 -7.19 7.03
N LEU A 105 -4.19 -7.48 7.94
CA LEU A 105 -4.46 -8.36 9.08
C LEU A 105 -5.54 -7.77 10.01
N PHE A 106 -5.50 -6.46 10.27
CA PHE A 106 -6.53 -5.76 11.03
C PHE A 106 -7.93 -5.87 10.40
N LEU A 107 -8.01 -5.84 9.07
CA LEU A 107 -9.24 -6.05 8.31
C LEU A 107 -9.71 -7.52 8.29
N GLY A 108 -8.95 -8.45 8.89
CA GLY A 108 -9.30 -9.86 8.97
C GLY A 108 -8.84 -10.70 7.76
N TYR A 109 -7.97 -10.16 6.90
CA TYR A 109 -7.35 -10.97 5.85
C TYR A 109 -6.43 -12.02 6.48
N LYS A 110 -6.24 -13.14 5.76
CA LYS A 110 -5.34 -14.20 6.19
C LYS A 110 -3.93 -13.62 6.43
N LYS A 111 -3.35 -13.97 7.58
CA LYS A 111 -1.96 -13.62 7.91
C LYS A 111 -1.02 -14.16 6.83
N ARG A 112 -0.13 -13.30 6.35
CA ARG A 112 0.96 -13.62 5.41
C ARG A 112 2.27 -13.12 5.98
N THR A 113 3.37 -13.74 5.58
CA THR A 113 4.69 -13.15 5.77
C THR A 113 4.92 -12.03 4.75
N LYS A 114 5.87 -11.14 5.05
CA LYS A 114 6.31 -10.10 4.11
C LYS A 114 6.80 -10.71 2.79
N GLU A 115 7.51 -11.84 2.86
CA GLU A 115 7.99 -12.57 1.69
C GLU A 115 6.84 -13.12 0.83
N GLU A 116 5.81 -13.72 1.44
CA GLU A 116 4.63 -14.20 0.71
C GLU A 116 3.90 -13.05 0.02
N PHE A 117 3.70 -11.94 0.73
CA PHE A 117 3.04 -10.76 0.19
C PHE A 117 3.83 -10.13 -0.97
N LEU A 118 5.16 -10.03 -0.84
CA LEU A 118 6.02 -9.55 -1.91
C LEU A 118 5.97 -10.46 -3.14
N LYS A 119 5.96 -11.79 -2.96
CA LYS A 119 5.83 -12.72 -4.09
C LYS A 119 4.52 -12.54 -4.85
N GLU A 120 3.40 -12.35 -4.13
CA GLU A 120 2.10 -12.06 -4.75
C GLU A 120 2.17 -10.77 -5.57
N ILE A 121 2.64 -9.67 -4.98
CA ILE A 121 2.77 -8.37 -5.66
C ILE A 121 3.73 -8.42 -6.85
N MET A 122 4.88 -9.06 -6.70
CA MET A 122 5.90 -9.11 -7.75
C MET A 122 5.45 -9.93 -8.95
N SER A 123 4.54 -10.89 -8.76
CA SER A 123 3.87 -11.56 -9.88
C SER A 123 3.04 -10.57 -10.70
N ASP A 124 2.23 -9.74 -10.04
CA ASP A 124 1.39 -8.73 -10.70
C ASP A 124 2.24 -7.66 -11.41
N VAL A 125 3.34 -7.22 -10.77
CA VAL A 125 4.30 -6.29 -11.38
C VAL A 125 4.97 -6.92 -12.58
N SER A 126 5.43 -8.17 -12.50
CA SER A 126 6.05 -8.87 -13.62
C SER A 126 5.09 -9.00 -14.80
N ASP A 127 3.84 -9.35 -14.56
CA ASP A 127 2.80 -9.42 -15.60
C ASP A 127 2.53 -8.05 -16.23
N LEU A 128 2.57 -6.98 -15.45
CA LEU A 128 2.47 -5.61 -15.95
C LEU A 128 3.67 -5.24 -16.83
N LEU A 129 4.90 -5.51 -16.35
CA LEU A 129 6.13 -5.22 -17.07
C LEU A 129 6.17 -5.95 -18.42
N PHE A 130 5.74 -7.22 -18.45
CA PHE A 130 5.61 -7.99 -19.67
C PHE A 130 4.62 -7.37 -20.66
N LYS A 131 3.45 -6.91 -20.17
CA LYS A 131 2.43 -6.25 -21.00
C LYS A 131 2.91 -4.93 -21.62
N ILE A 132 3.82 -4.21 -20.95
CA ILE A 132 4.42 -2.97 -21.46
C ILE A 132 5.71 -3.22 -22.25
N GLY A 133 6.04 -4.48 -22.56
CA GLY A 133 7.17 -4.83 -23.43
C GLY A 133 8.54 -4.80 -22.75
N LYS A 134 8.58 -4.84 -21.41
CA LYS A 134 9.81 -4.98 -20.63
C LYS A 134 10.02 -6.44 -20.24
N SER A 135 11.12 -7.03 -20.68
CA SER A 135 11.61 -8.38 -20.32
C SER A 135 12.94 -8.29 -19.61
#